data_AF-A0A6B2DCV5-F1
#
_entry.id   AF-A0A6B2DCV5-F1
#
_cell.length_a   1.000
_cell.length_b   1.000
_cell.length_c   1.000
_cell.angle_alpha   90.00
_cell.angle_beta   90.00
_cell.angle_gamma   90.00
#
_symmetry.space_group_name_H-M   'P 1'
#
loop_
_entity.id
_entity.type
_entity.pdbx_description
1 polymer ?
#
loop_
_entity_poly.entity_id
_entity_poly.type
_entity_poly.pdbx_seq_one_letter_code
_entity_poly.pdbx_strand_id
1 'polypeptide(L)'
;MDLGQVFAGVPRVGRVDGCAYCYPQSDLDLLGGDPALVPDELVGAFAREVTDHWPREQYGLVWRGLAPRILGLLESSPDALLLRGLTYARFSTWPAEEQAAVRGELRAMVTRALAGPPLAVAGLVCAAAHVDHDLRPWLSYLDTVTGADAEIARLARFWAGDLAAGGEPSLWWFPPDPAAPIRDWLCSDALHERLSRLDDRDTLLAIAEL
;
A
#
# COMPACT_ATOMS: atom_id res chain seq x y z
N MET A 1 -8.48 -5.00 14.86
CA MET A 1 -7.24 -5.43 15.52
C MET A 1 -6.50 -4.17 15.91
N ASP A 2 -5.97 -4.07 17.12
CA ASP A 2 -5.21 -2.88 17.53
C ASP A 2 -3.75 -3.02 17.07
N LEU A 3 -3.35 -2.24 16.06
CA LEU A 3 -1.98 -2.22 15.56
C LEU A 3 -0.97 -1.82 16.65
N GLY A 4 -1.33 -0.89 17.53
CA GLY A 4 -0.46 -0.47 18.62
C GLY A 4 -0.10 -1.64 19.53
N GLN A 5 -1.09 -2.48 19.86
CA GLN A 5 -0.87 -3.67 20.68
C GLN A 5 0.00 -4.71 19.97
N VAL A 6 -0.22 -4.98 18.69
CA VAL A 6 0.55 -5.97 17.90
C VAL A 6 2.02 -5.57 17.82
N PHE A 7 2.32 -4.28 17.63
CA PHE A 7 3.68 -3.77 17.44
C PHE A 7 4.36 -3.26 18.72
N ALA A 8 3.69 -3.29 19.87
CA ALA A 8 4.22 -2.83 21.16
C ALA A 8 5.50 -3.58 21.58
N GLY A 9 5.60 -4.86 21.22
CA GLY A 9 6.73 -5.73 21.58
C GLY A 9 7.94 -5.63 20.65
N VAL A 10 7.89 -4.82 19.59
CA VAL A 10 9.01 -4.73 18.64
C VAL A 10 10.25 -4.14 19.33
N PRO A 11 11.44 -4.77 19.24
CA PRO A 11 12.67 -4.21 19.79
C PRO A 11 13.03 -2.87 19.15
N ARG A 12 13.51 -1.92 19.97
CA ARG A 12 14.00 -0.64 19.49
C ARG A 12 15.44 -0.77 19.01
N VAL A 13 15.76 -0.07 17.91
CA VAL A 13 17.12 -0.07 17.34
C VAL A 13 18.09 0.73 18.20
N GLY A 14 17.58 1.73 18.94
CA GLY A 14 18.40 2.64 19.72
C GLY A 14 19.02 3.69 18.81
N ARG A 15 20.28 3.49 18.41
CA ARG A 15 20.95 4.39 17.48
C ARG A 15 20.72 3.92 16.05
N VAL A 16 20.20 4.81 15.19
CA VAL A 16 20.07 4.57 13.74
C VAL A 16 21.24 5.22 13.02
N ASP A 17 21.91 4.48 12.14
CA ASP A 17 23.03 4.96 11.33
C ASP A 17 22.55 5.30 9.90
N GLY A 18 21.74 6.35 9.75
CA GLY A 18 21.23 6.80 8.44
C GLY A 18 22.17 7.76 7.70
N CYS A 19 21.75 8.21 6.52
CA CYS A 19 22.47 9.24 5.76
C CYS A 19 22.53 10.57 6.54
N ALA A 20 23.72 10.92 7.04
CA ALA A 20 23.95 12.14 7.84
C ALA A 20 23.87 13.44 7.03
N TYR A 21 23.80 13.37 5.70
CA TYR A 21 23.52 14.53 4.85
C TYR A 21 22.00 14.82 4.76
N CYS A 22 21.18 13.76 4.79
CA CYS A 22 19.72 13.85 4.68
C CYS A 22 19.07 14.10 6.05
N TYR A 23 19.62 13.50 7.11
CA TYR A 23 19.04 13.54 8.45
C TYR A 23 20.06 14.03 9.47
N PRO A 24 19.71 15.04 10.29
CA PRO A 24 20.51 15.38 11.45
C PRO A 24 20.49 14.22 12.46
N GLN A 25 21.54 14.13 13.28
CA GLN A 25 21.65 13.06 14.28
C GLN A 25 20.46 12.99 15.23
N SER A 26 19.85 14.14 15.56
CA SER A 26 18.64 14.21 16.39
C SER A 26 17.47 13.41 15.81
N ASP A 27 17.31 13.42 14.49
CA ASP A 27 16.21 12.72 13.81
C ASP A 27 16.48 11.22 13.78
N LEU A 28 17.75 10.84 13.54
CA LEU A 28 18.18 9.44 13.61
C LEU A 28 18.00 8.85 15.02
N ASP A 29 18.31 9.64 16.05
CA ASP A 29 18.11 9.24 17.45
C ASP A 29 16.62 9.09 17.79
N LEU A 30 15.76 9.97 17.26
CA LEU A 30 14.30 9.84 17.41
C LEU A 30 13.77 8.58 16.74
N LEU A 31 14.19 8.29 15.49
CA LEU A 31 13.76 7.12 14.73
C LEU A 31 14.09 5.80 15.41
N GLY A 32 15.22 5.72 16.12
CA GLY A 32 15.61 4.51 16.83
C GLY A 32 15.01 4.37 18.23
N GLY A 33 14.37 5.43 18.75
CA GLY A 33 13.80 5.52 20.09
C GLY A 33 12.33 5.09 20.19
N ASP A 34 11.56 5.86 20.96
CA ASP A 34 10.12 5.64 21.18
C ASP A 34 9.30 6.16 19.98
N PRO A 35 8.55 5.30 19.25
CA PRO A 35 7.67 5.71 18.15
C PRO A 35 6.68 6.82 18.48
N ALA A 36 6.24 6.92 19.74
CA ALA A 36 5.30 7.95 20.16
C ALA A 36 5.90 9.35 20.06
N LEU A 37 7.22 9.48 20.19
CA LEU A 37 7.96 10.74 20.18
C LEU A 37 8.40 11.18 18.78
N VAL A 38 8.32 10.30 17.78
CA VAL A 38 8.71 10.62 16.41
C VAL A 38 7.64 11.53 15.77
N PRO A 39 8.00 12.71 15.24
CA PRO A 39 7.05 13.57 14.53
C PRO A 39 6.52 12.90 13.26
N ASP A 40 5.26 13.15 12.90
CA ASP A 40 4.63 12.57 11.69
C ASP A 40 5.38 12.92 10.41
N GLU A 41 5.92 14.14 10.31
CA GLU A 41 6.76 14.55 9.18
C GLU A 41 8.00 13.65 9.05
N LEU A 42 8.65 13.31 10.18
CA LEU A 42 9.83 12.44 10.20
C LEU A 42 9.46 10.98 9.91
N VAL A 43 8.31 10.49 10.41
CA VAL A 43 7.79 9.16 10.04
C VAL A 43 7.56 9.09 8.52
N GLY A 44 6.90 10.10 7.97
CA GLY A 44 6.63 10.19 6.54
C GLY A 44 7.90 10.32 5.71
N ALA A 45 8.88 11.11 6.16
CA ALA A 45 10.17 11.25 5.51
C ALA A 45 10.91 9.91 5.50
N PHE A 46 11.04 9.23 6.65
CA PHE A 46 11.67 7.91 6.75
C PHE A 46 11.03 6.88 5.80
N ALA A 47 9.69 6.79 5.81
CA ALA A 47 8.96 5.80 5.02
C ALA A 47 9.08 6.06 3.50
N ARG A 48 9.13 7.33 3.08
CA ARG A 48 9.29 7.72 1.68
C ARG A 48 10.73 7.73 1.19
N GLU A 49 11.72 7.78 2.07
CA GLU A 49 13.13 7.91 1.68
C GLU A 49 13.64 6.69 0.90
N VAL A 50 14.67 6.85 0.06
CA VAL A 50 15.23 5.71 -0.67
C VAL A 50 15.94 4.77 0.29
N THR A 51 15.83 3.46 0.05
CA THR A 51 16.32 2.45 1.00
C THR A 51 17.84 2.46 1.17
N ASP A 52 18.56 2.95 0.16
CA ASP A 52 20.03 3.03 0.16
C ASP A 52 20.57 4.08 1.14
N HIS A 53 19.72 4.95 1.68
CA HIS A 53 20.09 5.89 2.75
C HIS A 53 20.02 5.27 4.15
N TRP A 54 19.66 4.00 4.25
CA TRP A 54 19.46 3.30 5.51
C TRP A 54 20.25 1.99 5.59
N PRO A 55 20.81 1.63 6.75
CA PRO A 55 21.44 0.34 6.95
C PRO A 55 20.38 -0.76 6.87
N ARG A 56 20.65 -1.78 6.09
CA ARG A 56 19.70 -2.86 5.80
C ARG A 56 19.29 -3.62 7.06
N GLU A 57 20.22 -3.79 7.98
CA GLU A 57 20.04 -4.50 9.24
C GLU A 57 19.19 -3.74 10.25
N GLN A 58 19.12 -2.41 10.15
CA GLN A 58 18.33 -1.55 11.06
C GLN A 58 16.94 -1.24 10.48
N TYR A 59 16.86 -1.05 9.15
CA TYR A 59 15.66 -0.55 8.48
C TYR A 59 14.40 -1.37 8.82
N GLY A 60 14.51 -2.70 8.82
CA GLY A 60 13.38 -3.58 9.14
C GLY A 60 12.82 -3.36 10.55
N LEU A 61 13.69 -3.15 11.54
CA LEU A 61 13.27 -2.90 12.92
C LEU A 61 12.69 -1.49 13.10
N VAL A 62 13.27 -0.47 12.46
CA VAL A 62 12.72 0.90 12.48
C VAL A 62 11.33 0.91 11.84
N TRP A 63 11.18 0.29 10.66
CA TRP A 63 9.89 0.21 9.98
C TRP A 63 8.86 -0.51 10.84
N ARG A 64 9.17 -1.71 11.35
CA ARG A 64 8.28 -2.46 12.26
C ARG A 64 7.86 -1.62 13.47
N GLY A 65 8.81 -0.89 14.05
CA GLY A 65 8.56 -0.03 15.20
C GLY A 65 7.63 1.14 14.89
N LEU A 66 7.64 1.63 13.66
CA LEU A 66 6.81 2.74 13.17
C LEU A 66 5.56 2.28 12.40
N ALA A 67 5.34 0.98 12.22
CA ALA A 67 4.28 0.44 11.36
C ALA A 67 2.89 1.04 11.63
N PRO A 68 2.41 1.16 12.90
CA PRO A 68 1.12 1.80 13.17
C PRO A 68 1.06 3.26 12.71
N ARG A 69 2.16 4.02 12.87
CA ARG A 69 2.25 5.44 12.47
C ARG A 69 2.29 5.58 10.95
N ILE A 70 3.07 4.75 10.25
CA ILE A 70 3.16 4.74 8.79
C ILE A 70 1.79 4.42 8.18
N LEU A 71 1.09 3.41 8.72
CA LEU A 71 -0.25 3.05 8.27
C LEU A 71 -1.29 4.16 8.55
N GLY A 72 -1.19 4.84 9.70
CA GLY A 72 -2.02 6.01 9.99
C GLY A 72 -1.80 7.18 9.01
N LEU A 73 -0.55 7.42 8.61
CA LEU A 73 -0.24 8.41 7.57
C LEU A 73 -0.75 8.00 6.19
N LEU A 74 -0.67 6.71 5.86
CA LEU A 74 -1.19 6.19 4.60
C LEU A 74 -2.71 6.37 4.50
N GLU A 75 -3.45 6.16 5.59
CA GLU A 75 -4.90 6.36 5.59
C GLU A 75 -5.30 7.84 5.50
N SER A 76 -4.55 8.73 6.17
CA SER A 76 -4.87 10.17 6.13
C SER A 76 -4.46 10.82 4.80
N SER A 77 -3.41 10.32 4.16
CA SER A 77 -2.87 10.84 2.91
C SER A 77 -2.28 9.71 2.05
N PRO A 78 -3.11 8.99 1.26
CA PRO A 78 -2.66 7.84 0.47
C PRO A 78 -1.49 8.16 -0.45
N ASP A 79 -0.38 7.44 -0.25
CA ASP A 79 0.85 7.57 -1.03
C ASP A 79 1.57 6.22 -1.07
N ALA A 80 1.71 5.65 -2.27
CA ALA A 80 2.36 4.35 -2.47
C ALA A 80 3.83 4.34 -2.02
N LEU A 81 4.48 5.50 -1.97
CA LEU A 81 5.86 5.61 -1.48
C LEU A 81 6.01 5.18 -0.02
N LEU A 82 4.98 5.34 0.81
CA LEU A 82 5.03 4.99 2.24
C LEU A 82 5.27 3.49 2.47
N LEU A 83 4.87 2.64 1.53
CA LEU A 83 5.01 1.18 1.66
C LEU A 83 6.13 0.59 0.80
N ARG A 84 6.80 1.39 -0.03
CA ARG A 84 7.84 0.90 -0.96
C ARG A 84 9.00 0.18 -0.24
N GLY A 85 9.31 0.60 0.98
CA GLY A 85 10.40 0.05 1.78
C GLY A 85 10.13 -1.33 2.35
N LEU A 86 8.90 -1.86 2.30
CA LEU A 86 8.55 -3.13 2.98
C LEU A 86 9.37 -4.33 2.50
N THR A 87 9.69 -4.40 1.21
CA THR A 87 10.57 -5.45 0.66
C THR A 87 11.97 -5.36 1.27
N TYR A 88 12.52 -4.15 1.39
CA TYR A 88 13.83 -3.92 2.01
C TYR A 88 13.81 -4.21 3.52
N ALA A 89 12.69 -3.92 4.17
CA ALA A 89 12.39 -4.27 5.56
C ALA A 89 12.17 -5.79 5.79
N ARG A 90 12.21 -6.60 4.73
CA ARG A 90 11.99 -8.06 4.76
C ARG A 90 10.66 -8.42 5.42
N PHE A 91 9.58 -7.72 5.04
CA PHE A 91 8.24 -7.93 5.60
C PHE A 91 7.81 -9.41 5.65
N SER A 92 8.14 -10.18 4.62
CA SER A 92 7.83 -11.61 4.54
C SER A 92 8.47 -12.46 5.65
N THR A 93 9.50 -11.96 6.34
CA THR A 93 10.18 -12.66 7.45
C THR A 93 9.73 -12.18 8.83
N TRP A 94 8.77 -11.26 8.92
CA TRP A 94 8.25 -10.78 10.19
C TRP A 94 7.38 -11.85 10.87
N PRO A 95 7.09 -11.74 12.18
CA PRO A 95 6.12 -12.58 12.85
C PRO A 95 4.77 -12.62 12.10
N ALA A 96 4.15 -13.80 12.04
CA ALA A 96 2.92 -14.01 11.28
C ALA A 96 1.76 -13.10 11.74
N GLU A 97 1.70 -12.78 13.04
CA GLU A 97 0.70 -11.87 13.60
C GLU A 97 0.88 -10.43 13.08
N GLU A 98 2.11 -9.91 13.07
CA GLU A 98 2.43 -8.59 12.51
C GLU A 98 2.10 -8.54 11.01
N GLN A 99 2.46 -9.59 10.28
CA GLN A 99 2.15 -9.71 8.87
C GLN A 99 0.64 -9.70 8.58
N ALA A 100 -0.13 -10.45 9.37
CA ALA A 100 -1.58 -10.51 9.28
C ALA A 100 -2.23 -9.17 9.66
N ALA A 101 -1.68 -8.48 10.66
CA ALA A 101 -2.15 -7.17 11.11
C ALA A 101 -2.01 -6.11 10.01
N VAL A 102 -0.85 -6.02 9.36
CA VAL A 102 -0.62 -5.06 8.27
C VAL A 102 -1.54 -5.35 7.08
N ARG A 103 -1.62 -6.61 6.63
CA ARG A 103 -2.52 -6.99 5.52
C ARG A 103 -3.99 -6.75 5.86
N GLY A 104 -4.39 -7.08 7.09
CA GLY A 104 -5.76 -6.88 7.58
C GLY A 104 -6.14 -5.40 7.61
N GLU A 105 -5.25 -4.55 8.11
CA GLU A 105 -5.50 -3.11 8.14
C GLU A 105 -5.61 -2.54 6.72
N LEU A 106 -4.67 -2.86 5.83
CA LEU A 106 -4.70 -2.36 4.46
C LEU A 106 -5.97 -2.79 3.70
N ARG A 107 -6.43 -4.03 3.92
CA ARG A 107 -7.73 -4.50 3.39
C ARG A 107 -8.89 -3.65 3.91
N ALA A 108 -8.88 -3.37 5.22
CA ALA A 108 -9.90 -2.53 5.84
C ALA A 108 -9.86 -1.09 5.29
N MET A 109 -8.67 -0.51 5.12
CA MET A 109 -8.48 0.81 4.50
C MET A 109 -8.98 0.83 3.05
N VAL A 110 -8.63 -0.17 2.23
CA VAL A 110 -9.12 -0.29 0.84
C VAL A 110 -10.64 -0.35 0.81
N THR A 111 -11.26 -1.14 1.67
CA THR A 111 -12.72 -1.24 1.75
C THR A 111 -13.36 0.10 2.13
N ARG A 112 -12.80 0.82 3.13
CA ARG A 112 -13.28 2.15 3.51
C ARG A 112 -13.12 3.16 2.36
N ALA A 113 -12.00 3.09 1.65
CA ALA A 113 -11.68 4.01 0.55
C ALA A 113 -12.60 3.87 -0.66
N LEU A 114 -13.22 2.69 -0.89
CA LEU A 114 -14.11 2.45 -2.03
C LEU A 114 -15.24 3.48 -2.19
N ALA A 115 -15.74 4.02 -1.08
CA ALA A 115 -16.77 5.05 -1.09
C ALA A 115 -16.27 6.41 -1.66
N GLY A 116 -14.96 6.62 -1.69
CA GLY A 116 -14.30 7.84 -2.14
C GLY A 116 -13.96 7.88 -3.63
N PRO A 117 -13.06 8.80 -4.05
CA PRO A 117 -12.62 8.93 -5.43
C PRO A 117 -11.83 7.70 -5.92
N PRO A 118 -12.05 7.19 -7.14
CA PRO A 118 -11.35 6.03 -7.69
C PRO A 118 -9.82 6.13 -7.66
N LEU A 119 -9.27 7.33 -7.92
CA LEU A 119 -7.83 7.58 -7.88
C LEU A 119 -7.22 7.28 -6.50
N ALA A 120 -7.92 7.63 -5.42
CA ALA A 120 -7.44 7.36 -4.06
C ALA A 120 -7.44 5.86 -3.76
N VAL A 121 -8.47 5.14 -4.20
CA VAL A 121 -8.55 3.68 -4.07
C VAL A 121 -7.44 3.01 -4.88
N ALA A 122 -7.24 3.43 -6.13
CA ALA A 122 -6.19 2.91 -7.00
C ALA A 122 -4.79 3.11 -6.37
N GLY A 123 -4.53 4.29 -5.83
CA GLY A 123 -3.29 4.59 -5.11
C GLY A 123 -3.08 3.70 -3.88
N LEU A 124 -4.13 3.45 -3.11
CA LEU A 124 -4.06 2.58 -1.93
C LEU A 124 -3.88 1.10 -2.29
N VAL A 125 -4.53 0.61 -3.36
CA VAL A 125 -4.32 -0.74 -3.88
C VAL A 125 -2.87 -0.91 -4.37
N CYS A 126 -2.32 0.08 -5.07
CA CYS A 126 -0.90 0.07 -5.47
C CYS A 126 0.03 0.12 -4.25
N ALA A 127 -0.27 0.94 -3.24
CA ALA A 127 0.49 0.96 -1.99
C ALA A 127 0.50 -0.44 -1.34
N ALA A 128 -0.68 -1.04 -1.18
CA ALA A 128 -0.85 -2.34 -0.55
C ALA A 128 -0.12 -3.47 -1.30
N ALA A 129 -0.02 -3.39 -2.64
CA ALA A 129 0.72 -4.35 -3.45
C ALA A 129 2.21 -4.46 -3.10
N HIS A 130 2.81 -3.44 -2.49
CA HIS A 130 4.21 -3.48 -2.02
C HIS A 130 4.42 -4.44 -0.85
N VAL A 131 3.35 -4.81 -0.13
CA VAL A 131 3.40 -5.78 0.97
C VAL A 131 3.73 -7.17 0.46
N ASP A 132 3.13 -7.55 -0.66
CA ASP A 132 3.26 -8.89 -1.25
C ASP A 132 4.15 -8.90 -2.50
N HIS A 133 4.65 -7.73 -2.91
CA HIS A 133 5.38 -7.54 -4.16
C HIS A 133 4.57 -8.07 -5.37
N ASP A 134 3.24 -7.96 -5.27
CA ASP A 134 2.27 -8.50 -6.21
C ASP A 134 0.94 -7.76 -6.06
N LEU A 135 0.35 -7.38 -7.19
CA LEU A 135 -0.93 -6.67 -7.24
C LEU A 135 -2.12 -7.63 -7.20
N ARG A 136 -1.95 -8.87 -7.67
CA ARG A 136 -3.03 -9.86 -7.85
C ARG A 136 -3.80 -10.19 -6.56
N PRO A 137 -3.15 -10.37 -5.39
CA PRO A 137 -3.87 -10.63 -4.14
C PRO A 137 -4.82 -9.50 -3.73
N TRP A 138 -4.49 -8.26 -4.09
CA TRP A 138 -5.29 -7.08 -3.76
C TRP A 138 -6.45 -6.90 -4.73
N LEU A 139 -6.24 -7.20 -6.01
CA LEU A 139 -7.32 -7.26 -7.01
C LEU A 139 -8.32 -8.38 -6.69
N SER A 140 -7.82 -9.57 -6.36
CA SER A 140 -8.66 -10.70 -5.92
C SER A 140 -9.44 -10.36 -4.64
N TYR A 141 -8.87 -9.54 -3.76
CA TYR A 141 -9.58 -9.09 -2.57
C TYR A 141 -10.78 -8.20 -2.91
N LEU A 142 -10.68 -7.31 -3.90
CA LEU A 142 -11.81 -6.47 -4.35
C LEU A 142 -13.01 -7.33 -4.80
N ASP A 143 -12.74 -8.47 -5.45
CA ASP A 143 -13.79 -9.40 -5.86
C ASP A 143 -14.56 -10.00 -4.66
N THR A 144 -13.92 -10.09 -3.50
CA THR A 144 -14.55 -10.60 -2.27
C THR A 144 -15.33 -9.56 -1.48
N VAL A 145 -15.13 -8.26 -1.75
CA VAL A 145 -15.85 -7.19 -1.06
C VAL A 145 -17.31 -7.26 -1.48
N THR A 146 -18.24 -7.25 -0.53
CA THR A 146 -19.70 -7.29 -0.80
C THR A 146 -20.33 -5.93 -0.57
N GLY A 147 -21.43 -5.63 -1.28
CA GLY A 147 -22.18 -4.38 -1.09
C GLY A 147 -21.51 -3.11 -1.64
N ALA A 148 -20.46 -3.25 -2.45
CA ALA A 148 -19.69 -2.15 -3.05
C ALA A 148 -19.60 -2.27 -4.60
N ASP A 149 -20.62 -2.86 -5.23
CA ASP A 149 -20.60 -3.19 -6.66
C ASP A 149 -20.41 -1.93 -7.52
N ALA A 150 -21.12 -0.84 -7.21
CA ALA A 150 -21.03 0.41 -7.94
C ALA A 150 -19.65 1.07 -7.76
N GLU A 151 -19.10 1.05 -6.56
CA GLU A 151 -17.78 1.58 -6.23
C GLU A 151 -16.68 0.84 -6.99
N ILE A 152 -16.76 -0.49 -7.03
CA ILE A 152 -15.82 -1.35 -7.78
C ILE A 152 -15.96 -1.12 -9.28
N ALA A 153 -17.18 -0.93 -9.79
CA ALA A 153 -17.40 -0.59 -11.19
C ALA A 153 -16.76 0.76 -11.56
N ARG A 154 -16.89 1.79 -10.71
CA ARG A 154 -16.21 3.08 -10.90
C ARG A 154 -14.68 2.94 -10.89
N LEU A 155 -14.14 2.11 -10.01
CA LEU A 155 -12.70 1.83 -9.96
C LEU A 155 -12.22 1.11 -11.22
N ALA A 156 -12.97 0.11 -11.68
CA ALA A 156 -12.70 -0.60 -12.93
C ALA A 156 -12.70 0.35 -14.13
N ARG A 157 -13.71 1.22 -14.22
CA ARG A 157 -13.79 2.24 -15.27
C ARG A 157 -12.62 3.23 -15.22
N PHE A 158 -12.24 3.65 -14.01
CA PHE A 158 -11.08 4.52 -13.83
C PHE A 158 -9.80 3.87 -14.37
N TRP A 159 -9.51 2.63 -13.99
CA TRP A 159 -8.33 1.93 -14.50
C TRP A 159 -8.41 1.67 -16.01
N ALA A 160 -9.57 1.31 -16.55
CA ALA A 160 -9.72 1.14 -18.00
C ALA A 160 -9.40 2.45 -18.75
N GLY A 161 -9.95 3.58 -18.29
CA GLY A 161 -9.65 4.89 -18.88
C GLY A 161 -8.18 5.30 -18.73
N ASP A 162 -7.59 5.08 -17.57
CA ASP A 162 -6.19 5.42 -17.29
C ASP A 162 -5.22 4.60 -18.16
N LEU A 163 -5.42 3.29 -18.24
CA LEU A 163 -4.62 2.39 -19.08
C LEU A 163 -4.76 2.72 -20.57
N ALA A 164 -5.98 3.02 -21.05
CA ALA A 164 -6.20 3.45 -22.44
C ALA A 164 -5.48 4.78 -22.77
N ALA A 165 -5.30 5.65 -21.77
CA ALA A 165 -4.52 6.89 -21.89
C ALA A 165 -3.00 6.67 -21.75
N GLY A 166 -2.53 5.43 -21.60
CA GLY A 166 -1.13 5.08 -21.39
C GLY A 166 -0.64 5.24 -19.95
N GLY A 167 -1.56 5.33 -18.98
CA GLY A 167 -1.27 5.29 -17.55
C GLY A 167 -0.77 3.92 -17.11
N GLU A 168 -0.06 3.89 -15.98
CA GLU A 168 0.47 2.67 -15.36
C GLU A 168 0.32 2.73 -13.83
N PRO A 169 0.06 1.59 -13.17
CA PRO A 169 0.01 1.57 -11.71
C PRO A 169 1.40 1.88 -11.13
N SER A 170 1.41 2.66 -10.05
CA SER A 170 2.64 3.07 -9.36
C SER A 170 3.23 1.93 -8.53
N LEU A 171 4.07 1.09 -9.16
CA LEU A 171 4.71 -0.08 -8.55
C LEU A 171 6.23 0.10 -8.50
N TRP A 172 6.79 0.26 -7.29
CA TRP A 172 8.20 0.65 -7.08
C TRP A 172 9.21 -0.49 -7.22
N TRP A 173 8.76 -1.69 -7.58
CA TRP A 173 9.63 -2.77 -8.03
C TRP A 173 9.77 -2.84 -9.56
N PHE A 174 9.13 -1.92 -10.28
CA PHE A 174 9.25 -1.74 -11.73
C PHE A 174 9.14 -3.05 -12.51
N PRO A 175 8.01 -3.77 -12.41
CA PRO A 175 7.80 -4.96 -13.22
C PRO A 175 7.84 -4.58 -14.71
N PRO A 176 8.26 -5.49 -15.61
CA PRO A 176 8.33 -5.20 -17.04
C PRO A 176 7.00 -4.75 -17.65
N ASP A 177 5.89 -5.19 -17.07
CA ASP A 177 4.53 -4.81 -17.45
C ASP A 177 3.70 -4.58 -16.16
N PRO A 178 3.69 -3.35 -15.63
CA PRO A 178 3.00 -3.04 -14.38
C PRO A 178 1.48 -3.14 -14.50
N ALA A 179 0.95 -2.93 -15.69
CA ALA A 179 -0.49 -2.89 -15.95
C ALA A 179 -1.10 -4.28 -16.21
N ALA A 180 -0.30 -5.31 -16.50
CA ALA A 180 -0.80 -6.66 -16.79
C ALA A 180 -1.80 -7.20 -15.74
N PRO A 181 -1.53 -7.16 -14.41
CA PRO A 181 -2.48 -7.69 -13.44
C PRO A 181 -3.82 -6.94 -13.42
N ILE A 182 -3.82 -5.64 -13.70
CA ILE A 182 -5.04 -4.84 -13.77
C ILE A 182 -5.83 -5.22 -15.01
N ARG A 183 -5.18 -5.35 -16.18
CA ARG A 183 -5.85 -5.81 -17.41
C ARG A 183 -6.47 -7.20 -17.23
N ASP A 184 -5.73 -8.13 -16.63
CA ASP A 184 -6.24 -9.48 -16.33
C ASP A 184 -7.47 -9.42 -15.41
N TRP A 185 -7.46 -8.56 -14.40
CA TRP A 185 -8.61 -8.38 -13.50
C TRP A 185 -9.80 -7.70 -14.19
N LEU A 186 -9.56 -6.69 -15.02
CA LEU A 186 -10.60 -6.02 -15.81
C LEU A 186 -11.31 -6.99 -16.77
N CYS A 187 -10.57 -7.96 -17.30
CA CYS A 187 -11.08 -9.02 -18.17
C CYS A 187 -11.54 -10.29 -17.43
N SER A 188 -11.61 -10.26 -16.10
CA SER A 188 -11.98 -11.45 -15.31
C SER A 188 -13.48 -11.72 -15.33
N ASP A 189 -13.86 -13.01 -15.27
CA ASP A 189 -15.27 -13.43 -15.18
C ASP A 189 -15.97 -12.86 -13.94
N ALA A 190 -15.25 -12.77 -12.81
CA ALA A 190 -15.78 -12.27 -11.55
C ALA A 190 -16.22 -10.80 -11.66
N LEU A 191 -15.37 -9.95 -12.26
CA LEU A 191 -15.73 -8.56 -12.50
C LEU A 191 -16.82 -8.44 -13.57
N HIS A 192 -16.73 -9.22 -14.65
CA HIS A 192 -17.72 -9.19 -15.72
C HIS A 192 -19.13 -9.55 -15.22
N GLU A 193 -19.26 -10.59 -14.39
CA GLU A 193 -20.53 -10.99 -13.78
C GLU A 193 -21.08 -9.85 -12.91
N ARG A 194 -20.21 -9.19 -12.13
CA ARG A 194 -20.57 -8.06 -11.28
C ARG A 194 -21.10 -6.88 -12.08
N LEU A 195 -20.39 -6.46 -13.12
CA LEU A 195 -20.80 -5.37 -14.00
C LEU A 195 -22.10 -5.69 -14.74
N SER A 196 -22.28 -6.94 -15.15
CA SER A 196 -23.50 -7.40 -15.82
C SER A 196 -24.72 -7.32 -14.91
N ARG A 197 -24.60 -7.67 -13.61
CA ARG A 197 -25.70 -7.52 -12.63
C ARG A 197 -26.09 -6.05 -12.40
N LEU A 198 -25.17 -5.11 -12.61
CA LEU A 198 -25.42 -3.68 -12.52
C LEU A 198 -25.97 -3.06 -13.82
N ASP A 199 -25.95 -3.79 -14.94
CA ASP A 199 -26.15 -3.24 -16.31
C ASP A 199 -25.21 -2.06 -16.60
N ASP A 200 -23.97 -2.10 -16.08
CA ASP A 200 -22.98 -1.03 -16.27
C ASP A 200 -22.25 -1.16 -17.62
N ARG A 201 -22.96 -0.78 -18.68
CA ARG A 201 -22.48 -0.86 -20.06
C ARG A 201 -21.29 0.05 -20.35
N ASP A 202 -21.26 1.23 -19.74
CA ASP A 202 -20.17 2.19 -19.96
C ASP A 202 -18.84 1.61 -19.49
N THR A 203 -18.82 0.94 -18.34
CA THR A 203 -17.61 0.29 -17.83
C THR A 203 -17.21 -0.90 -18.71
N LEU A 204 -18.18 -1.71 -19.16
CA LEU A 204 -17.91 -2.82 -20.07
C LEU A 204 -17.32 -2.36 -21.42
N LEU A 205 -17.83 -1.25 -21.96
CA LEU A 205 -17.29 -0.65 -23.20
C LEU A 205 -15.88 -0.13 -22.99
N ALA A 206 -15.62 0.59 -21.89
CA ALA A 206 -14.28 1.09 -21.58
C ALA A 206 -13.25 -0.05 -21.45
N ILE A 207 -13.64 -1.19 -20.87
CA ILE A 207 -12.78 -2.37 -20.76
C ILE A 207 -12.51 -3.00 -22.14
N ALA A 208 -13.50 -3.03 -23.03
CA ALA A 208 -13.37 -3.62 -24.36
C ALA A 208 -12.48 -2.81 -25.32
N GLU A 209 -12.16 -1.56 -24.98
CA GLU A 209 -11.31 -0.65 -25.77
C GLU A 209 -9.82 -0.68 -25.37
N LEU A 210 -9.45 -1.47 -24.36
CA LEU A 210 -8.06 -1.68 -23.89
C LEU A 210 -7.24 -2.57 -24.83
#